data_AF-A0A3A5JEV1-F1
#
_entry.id   AF-A0A3A5JEV1-F1
#
_cell.length_a   1.000
_cell.length_b   1.000
_cell.length_c   1.000
_cell.angle_alpha   90.00
_cell.angle_beta   90.00
_cell.angle_gamma   90.00
#
_symmetry.space_group_name_H-M   'P 1'
#
loop_
_entity.id
_entity.type
_entity.pdbx_description
1 polymer ?
#
loop_
_entity_poly.entity_id
_entity_poly.type
_entity_poly.pdbx_seq_one_letter_code
_entity_poly.pdbx_strand_id
1 'polypeptide(L)'
;MTTRPHLKLGRHLLPGLVAVALFVVLAVTVLTESFPAPAGFPGGGSVTASIGYALFNFDAGAYPAEGFLATFIIIALVLDVALDAAVMLAKTEADGRIAGALRFRTDPDESGDADERDPQRSPVRPDGGED
;
A
#
# COMPACT_ATOMS: atom_id res chain seq x y z
N MET A 1 38.92 -37.90 24.48
CA MET A 1 39.84 -36.73 24.44
C MET A 1 39.06 -35.58 23.82
N THR A 2 38.76 -34.54 24.59
CA THR A 2 38.03 -33.38 24.07
C THR A 2 39.04 -32.32 23.64
N THR A 3 39.09 -32.05 22.33
CA THR A 3 39.92 -31.01 21.75
C THR A 3 39.54 -29.67 22.38
N ARG A 4 40.52 -28.97 22.95
CA ARG A 4 40.29 -27.62 23.50
C ARG A 4 40.00 -26.65 22.36
N PRO A 5 38.95 -25.82 22.44
CA PRO A 5 38.71 -24.79 21.44
C PRO A 5 39.85 -23.78 21.46
N HIS A 6 40.55 -23.66 20.33
CA HIS A 6 41.52 -22.60 20.09
C HIS A 6 40.80 -21.41 19.44
N LEU A 7 40.85 -20.26 20.12
CA LEU A 7 40.37 -19.01 19.56
C LEU A 7 41.30 -18.60 18.40
N LYS A 8 40.72 -18.37 17.22
CA LYS A 8 41.46 -17.81 16.08
C LYS A 8 41.69 -16.33 16.37
N LEU A 9 42.89 -16.00 16.82
CA LEU A 9 43.32 -14.62 17.06
C LEU A 9 44.18 -14.22 15.88
N GLY A 10 43.72 -13.28 15.05
CA GLY A 10 44.46 -12.85 13.86
C GLY A 10 43.86 -11.61 13.21
N ARG A 11 44.38 -11.21 12.05
CA ARG A 11 44.01 -9.97 11.34
C ARG A 11 42.52 -9.87 10.95
N HIS A 12 41.78 -10.96 11.01
CA HIS A 12 40.32 -11.00 10.84
C HIS A 12 39.55 -10.40 12.04
N LEU A 13 40.21 -10.19 13.19
CA LEU A 13 39.64 -9.45 14.33
C LEU A 13 39.80 -7.94 14.19
N LEU A 14 40.59 -7.46 13.22
CA LEU A 14 40.83 -6.04 13.01
C LEU A 14 39.53 -5.25 12.74
N PRO A 15 38.57 -5.73 11.92
CA PRO A 15 37.28 -5.07 11.76
C PRO A 15 36.46 -5.03 13.06
N GLY A 16 36.52 -6.11 13.86
CA GLY A 16 35.85 -6.16 15.16
C GLY A 16 36.44 -5.17 16.16
N LEU A 17 37.77 -5.03 16.18
CA LEU A 17 38.46 -4.04 17.01
C LEU A 17 38.09 -2.61 16.61
N VAL A 18 37.98 -2.33 15.30
CA VAL A 18 37.53 -1.03 14.80
C VAL A 18 36.08 -0.74 15.24
N ALA A 19 35.20 -1.73 15.19
CA ALA A 19 33.82 -1.58 15.66
C ALA A 19 33.75 -1.29 17.16
N VAL A 20 34.55 -1.99 17.98
CA VAL A 20 34.65 -1.73 19.43
C VAL A 20 35.20 -0.33 19.69
N ALA A 21 36.23 0.09 18.94
CA ALA A 21 36.77 1.44 19.06
C ALA A 21 35.71 2.51 18.73
N LEU A 22 34.94 2.33 17.64
CA LEU A 22 33.84 3.23 17.29
C LEU A 22 32.76 3.26 18.36
N PHE A 23 32.41 2.09 18.92
CA PHE A 23 31.46 2.00 20.02
C PHE A 23 31.93 2.77 21.25
N VAL A 24 33.22 2.65 21.62
CA VAL A 24 33.79 3.40 22.74
C VAL A 24 33.74 4.91 22.47
N VAL A 25 34.03 5.36 21.24
CA VAL A 25 33.89 6.77 20.88
C VAL A 25 32.45 7.25 21.07
N LEU A 26 31.45 6.53 20.54
CA LEU A 26 30.04 6.87 20.71
C LEU A 26 29.61 6.84 22.18
N ALA A 27 30.05 5.84 22.94
CA ALA A 27 29.74 5.71 24.36
C ALA A 27 30.32 6.88 25.15
N VAL A 28 31.57 7.25 24.90
CA VAL A 28 32.19 8.43 25.52
C VAL A 28 31.38 9.67 25.15
N THR A 29 31.10 9.93 23.88
CA THR A 29 30.32 11.10 23.44
C THR A 29 28.97 11.18 24.16
N VAL A 30 28.18 10.10 24.16
CA VAL A 30 26.85 10.09 24.78
C VAL A 30 26.92 10.26 26.30
N LEU A 31 27.94 9.72 26.97
CA LEU A 31 28.10 9.82 28.41
C LEU A 31 28.69 11.16 28.87
N THR A 32 29.47 11.83 28.03
CA THR A 32 30.10 13.12 28.35
C THR A 32 29.23 14.32 27.96
N GLU A 33 28.34 14.14 26.99
CA GLU A 33 27.44 15.21 26.56
C GLU A 33 26.36 15.48 27.62
N SER A 34 26.26 16.73 28.03
CA SER A 34 25.18 17.20 28.89
C SER A 34 24.18 17.98 28.04
N PHE A 35 23.00 17.42 27.86
CA PHE A 35 21.91 18.15 27.22
C PHE A 35 21.31 19.16 28.22
N PRO A 36 20.99 20.39 27.78
CA PRO A 36 20.17 21.30 28.58
C PRO A 36 18.79 20.68 28.82
N ALA A 37 18.02 21.26 29.75
CA ALA A 37 16.65 20.85 29.96
C ALA A 37 15.91 20.81 28.61
N PRO A 38 15.15 19.74 28.31
CA PRO A 38 14.49 19.58 27.03
C PRO A 38 13.57 20.78 26.78
N ALA A 39 14.00 21.66 25.88
CA ALA A 39 13.20 22.77 25.42
C ALA A 39 12.23 22.22 24.37
N GLY A 40 10.97 22.07 24.74
CA GLY A 40 9.90 21.86 23.76
C GLY A 40 9.76 23.06 22.83
N PHE A 41 8.79 23.01 21.91
CA PHE A 41 8.47 24.19 21.10
C PHE A 41 8.12 25.39 22.01
N PRO A 42 8.73 26.56 21.80
CA PRO A 42 8.50 27.72 22.65
C PRO A 42 7.07 28.25 22.48
N GLY A 43 6.36 28.50 23.59
CA GLY A 43 4.97 28.98 23.55
C GLY A 43 3.93 27.86 23.49
N GLY A 44 2.69 28.17 23.90
CA GLY A 44 1.59 27.19 24.03
C GLY A 44 0.84 26.88 22.72
N GLY A 45 1.48 27.06 21.57
CA GLY A 45 0.87 26.87 20.26
C GLY A 45 0.71 25.39 19.89
N SER A 46 -0.31 25.06 19.09
CA SER A 46 -0.43 23.71 18.53
C SER A 46 0.49 23.55 17.31
N VAL A 47 1.47 22.66 17.43
CA VAL A 47 2.36 22.27 16.32
C VAL A 47 1.53 21.63 15.21
N THR A 48 0.61 20.73 15.55
CA THR A 48 -0.28 20.06 14.60
C THR A 48 -1.14 21.06 13.83
N ALA A 49 -1.68 22.09 14.49
CA ALA A 49 -2.45 23.12 13.81
C ALA A 49 -1.59 23.94 12.86
N SER A 50 -0.37 24.31 13.28
CA SER A 50 0.57 25.06 12.45
C SER A 50 0.99 24.29 11.19
N ILE A 51 1.19 22.97 11.31
CA ILE A 51 1.40 22.08 10.15
C ILE A 51 0.17 22.11 9.23
N GLY A 52 -1.04 22.01 9.78
CA GLY A 52 -2.28 22.09 9.00
C GLY A 52 -2.40 23.42 8.23
N TYR A 53 -2.09 24.55 8.86
CA TYR A 53 -2.08 25.85 8.21
C TYR A 53 -1.01 25.93 7.11
N ALA A 54 0.20 25.41 7.35
CA ALA A 54 1.27 25.36 6.36
C ALA A 54 0.92 24.51 5.12
N LEU A 55 0.21 23.38 5.30
CA LEU A 55 -0.25 22.53 4.20
C LEU A 55 -1.16 23.27 3.21
N PHE A 56 -1.96 24.21 3.71
CA PHE A 56 -2.87 25.01 2.88
C PHE A 56 -2.37 26.44 2.60
N ASN A 57 -1.12 26.75 2.96
CA ASN A 57 -0.50 28.06 2.81
C ASN A 57 -1.29 29.18 3.53
N PHE A 58 -1.76 28.89 4.75
CA PHE A 58 -2.44 29.85 5.61
C PHE A 58 -1.48 30.43 6.66
N ASP A 59 -1.53 31.76 6.84
CA ASP A 59 -0.75 32.47 7.85
C ASP A 59 -1.52 32.59 9.17
N ALA A 60 -1.73 31.44 9.82
CA ALA A 60 -2.45 31.33 11.10
C ALA A 60 -1.75 30.39 12.10
N GLY A 61 -0.56 29.89 11.74
CA GLY A 61 0.24 29.03 12.60
C GLY A 61 0.81 29.79 13.80
N ALA A 62 0.88 29.11 14.95
CA ALA A 62 1.61 29.62 16.11
C ALA A 62 3.13 29.60 15.90
N TYR A 63 3.57 28.85 14.89
CA TYR A 63 4.97 28.68 14.53
C TYR A 63 5.16 29.01 13.05
N PRO A 64 6.24 29.73 12.69
CA PRO A 64 6.56 30.04 11.30
C PRO A 64 6.89 28.74 10.54
N ALA A 65 6.31 28.60 9.35
CA ALA A 65 6.53 27.46 8.47
C ALA A 65 6.38 27.89 7.01
N GLU A 66 7.12 27.22 6.12
CA GLU A 66 6.96 27.38 4.68
C GLU A 66 5.64 26.73 4.20
N GLY A 67 5.07 27.28 3.13
CA GLY A 67 3.85 26.74 2.53
C GLY A 67 4.10 25.42 1.78
N PHE A 68 3.26 24.42 2.02
CA PHE A 68 3.36 23.09 1.38
C PHE A 68 2.21 22.79 0.40
N LEU A 69 1.46 23.81 -0.02
CA LEU A 69 0.26 23.64 -0.84
C LEU A 69 0.53 22.85 -2.13
N ALA A 70 1.61 23.17 -2.85
CA ALA A 70 1.97 22.42 -4.06
C ALA A 70 2.22 20.93 -3.78
N THR A 71 2.92 20.62 -2.68
CA THR A 71 3.19 19.23 -2.27
C THR A 71 1.89 18.52 -1.89
N PHE A 72 1.01 19.18 -1.16
CA PHE A 72 -0.30 18.64 -0.79
C PHE A 72 -1.13 18.27 -2.03
N ILE A 73 -1.18 19.14 -3.04
CA ILE A 73 -1.89 18.87 -4.29
C ILE A 73 -1.24 17.72 -5.08
N ILE A 74 0.08 17.65 -5.15
CA ILE A 74 0.77 16.53 -5.81
C ILE A 74 0.44 15.20 -5.13
N ILE A 75 0.47 15.16 -3.79
CA ILE A 75 0.09 13.96 -3.04
C ILE A 75 -1.36 13.57 -3.33
N ALA A 76 -2.29 14.53 -3.36
CA ALA A 76 -3.68 14.26 -3.69
C ALA A 76 -3.83 13.61 -5.09
N LEU A 77 -3.13 14.15 -6.09
CA LEU A 77 -3.12 13.57 -7.45
C LEU A 77 -2.51 12.17 -7.49
N VAL A 78 -1.41 11.95 -6.77
CA VAL A 78 -0.76 10.63 -6.71
C VAL A 78 -1.67 9.62 -6.01
N LEU A 79 -2.34 10.01 -4.93
CA LEU A 79 -3.27 9.14 -4.21
C LEU A 79 -4.48 8.75 -5.07
N ASP A 80 -5.01 9.69 -5.86
CA ASP A 80 -6.11 9.44 -6.81
C ASP A 80 -5.70 8.41 -7.86
N VAL A 81 -4.57 8.63 -8.54
CA VAL A 81 -4.02 7.69 -9.53
C VAL A 81 -3.67 6.33 -8.90
N ALA A 82 -3.14 6.33 -7.68
CA ALA A 82 -2.80 5.09 -6.98
C ALA A 82 -4.07 4.28 -6.64
N LEU A 83 -5.16 4.95 -6.27
CA LEU A 83 -6.44 4.29 -6.01
C LEU A 83 -7.01 3.69 -7.30
N ASP A 84 -7.03 4.45 -8.40
CA ASP A 84 -7.47 3.96 -9.71
C ASP A 84 -6.62 2.78 -10.19
N ALA A 85 -5.30 2.87 -10.03
CA ALA A 85 -4.38 1.78 -10.38
C ALA A 85 -4.63 0.54 -9.50
N ALA A 86 -4.84 0.71 -8.20
CA ALA A 86 -5.16 -0.40 -7.30
C ALA A 86 -6.48 -1.09 -7.68
N VAL A 87 -7.51 -0.31 -8.03
CA VAL A 87 -8.80 -0.84 -8.50
C VAL A 87 -8.64 -1.55 -9.85
N MET A 88 -7.90 -0.96 -10.79
CA MET A 88 -7.60 -1.58 -12.09
C MET A 88 -6.89 -2.93 -11.89
N LEU A 89 -5.88 -2.98 -11.02
CA LEU A 89 -5.11 -4.20 -10.75
C LEU A 89 -5.93 -5.27 -10.00
N ALA A 90 -6.86 -4.84 -9.15
CA ALA A 90 -7.76 -5.74 -8.44
C ALA A 90 -8.80 -6.40 -9.36
N LYS A 91 -9.16 -5.76 -10.47
CA LYS A 91 -10.07 -6.34 -11.46
C LYS A 91 -9.35 -7.45 -12.20
N THR A 92 -9.63 -8.69 -11.82
CA THR A 92 -9.17 -9.87 -12.56
C THR A 92 -10.18 -10.19 -13.67
N GLU A 93 -9.70 -10.42 -14.89
CA GLU A 93 -10.53 -10.88 -16.00
C GLU A 93 -10.33 -12.39 -16.17
N ALA A 94 -11.43 -13.14 -16.17
CA ALA A 94 -11.44 -14.56 -16.52
C ALA A 94 -12.47 -14.75 -17.64
N ASP A 95 -12.05 -15.31 -18.77
CA ASP A 95 -12.89 -15.60 -19.93
C ASP A 95 -13.69 -14.39 -20.46
N GLY A 96 -13.04 -13.22 -20.53
CA GLY A 96 -13.67 -11.99 -21.05
C GLY A 96 -14.77 -11.40 -20.16
N ARG A 97 -14.95 -11.92 -18.93
CA ARG A 97 -15.85 -11.35 -17.91
C ARG A 97 -15.05 -10.87 -16.71
N ILE A 98 -15.42 -9.71 -16.18
CA ILE A 98 -14.83 -9.15 -14.95
C ILE A 98 -15.14 -10.11 -13.80
N ALA A 99 -14.16 -10.89 -13.37
CA ALA A 99 -14.28 -11.82 -12.26
C ALA A 99 -13.91 -11.07 -10.97
N GLY A 100 -14.88 -10.44 -10.33
CA GLY A 100 -14.68 -9.81 -9.02
C GLY A 100 -14.34 -10.85 -7.94
N ALA A 101 -13.41 -10.51 -7.04
CA ALA A 101 -13.04 -11.32 -5.87
C ALA A 101 -14.20 -11.52 -4.87
N LEU A 102 -15.30 -10.79 -5.03
CA LEU A 102 -16.57 -10.95 -4.33
C LEU A 102 -17.60 -11.60 -5.27
N ARG A 103 -17.37 -12.86 -5.65
CA ARG A 103 -18.49 -13.67 -6.14
C ARG A 103 -19.40 -13.94 -4.94
N PHE A 104 -20.43 -13.11 -4.76
CA PHE A 104 -21.63 -13.57 -4.09
C PHE A 104 -22.01 -14.87 -4.80
N ARG A 105 -22.10 -15.97 -4.06
CA ARG A 105 -22.43 -17.29 -4.59
C ARG A 105 -23.82 -17.19 -5.20
N THR A 106 -23.86 -16.90 -6.50
CA THR A 106 -25.02 -17.16 -7.33
C THR A 106 -24.77 -18.56 -7.87
N ASP A 107 -25.51 -19.52 -7.33
CA ASP A 107 -25.46 -20.92 -7.75
C ASP A 107 -25.71 -21.01 -9.27
N PRO A 108 -24.85 -21.69 -10.04
CA PRO A 108 -25.01 -21.80 -11.48
C PRO A 108 -25.74 -23.10 -11.81
N ASP A 109 -27.00 -23.26 -11.39
CA ASP A 109 -27.80 -24.44 -11.76
C ASP A 109 -29.31 -24.11 -11.87
N GLU A 110 -29.69 -22.99 -12.50
CA GLU A 110 -31.06 -22.81 -13.01
C GLU A 110 -31.07 -21.92 -14.26
N SER A 111 -30.47 -22.42 -15.32
CA SER A 111 -30.96 -22.12 -16.67
C SER A 111 -31.22 -23.45 -17.35
N GLY A 112 -32.31 -24.08 -16.92
CA GLY A 112 -32.92 -25.20 -17.60
C GLY A 112 -33.23 -24.77 -19.03
N ASP A 113 -32.56 -25.45 -19.95
CA ASP A 113 -33.13 -26.04 -21.16
C ASP A 113 -34.58 -25.58 -21.45
N ALA A 114 -34.70 -24.47 -22.17
CA ALA A 114 -35.96 -23.98 -22.70
C ALA A 114 -35.76 -23.57 -24.16
N ASP A 115 -36.02 -24.56 -25.01
CA ASP A 115 -36.67 -24.40 -26.30
C ASP A 115 -35.79 -23.83 -27.42
N GLU A 116 -34.94 -24.72 -27.92
CA GLU A 116 -34.35 -24.70 -29.25
C GLU A 116 -35.47 -24.69 -30.31
N ARG A 117 -36.00 -23.50 -30.62
CA ARG A 117 -36.92 -23.32 -31.75
C ARG A 117 -36.16 -23.45 -33.07
N ASP A 118 -36.18 -24.67 -33.60
CA ASP A 118 -35.81 -25.02 -34.97
C ASP A 118 -36.70 -24.27 -35.99
N PRO A 119 -36.15 -23.41 -36.87
CA PRO A 119 -36.91 -22.71 -37.90
C PRO A 119 -37.01 -23.46 -39.24
N GLN A 120 -36.79 -24.78 -39.31
CA GLN A 120 -36.80 -25.53 -40.58
C GLN A 120 -37.66 -26.81 -40.57
N ARG A 121 -38.99 -26.66 -40.46
CA ARG A 121 -39.92 -27.70 -40.95
C ARG A 121 -41.00 -27.14 -41.88
N SER A 122 -40.85 -27.50 -43.16
CA SER A 122 -41.77 -27.18 -44.27
C SER A 122 -43.21 -27.67 -44.05
N PRO A 123 -44.21 -27.06 -44.70
CA PRO A 123 -45.63 -27.31 -44.44
C PRO A 123 -46.08 -28.63 -45.07
N VAL A 124 -46.65 -29.51 -44.24
CA VAL A 124 -47.40 -30.68 -44.73
C VAL A 124 -48.80 -30.20 -45.13
N ARG A 125 -49.05 -30.20 -46.44
CA ARG A 125 -50.33 -29.97 -47.10
C ARG A 125 -51.14 -31.27 -47.06
N PRO A 126 -52.35 -31.32 -46.46
CA PRO A 126 -53.29 -32.39 -46.74
C PRO A 126 -54.22 -31.96 -47.89
N ASP A 127 -54.00 -32.60 -49.04
CA ASP A 127 -55.01 -33.09 -49.98
C ASP A 127 -56.18 -33.73 -49.17
N GLY A 128 -57.48 -33.51 -49.36
CA GLY A 128 -58.30 -33.54 -50.58
C GLY A 128 -59.42 -34.58 -50.36
N GLY A 129 -60.70 -34.20 -50.57
CA GLY A 129 -61.88 -35.08 -50.74
C GLY A 129 -62.35 -35.87 -49.51
N GLU A 130 -63.58 -36.36 -49.35
CA GLU A 130 -64.81 -36.40 -50.14
C GLU A 130 -65.94 -36.84 -49.15
N ASP A 131 -67.18 -36.55 -49.54
CA ASP A 131 -68.49 -37.05 -49.05
C ASP A 131 -69.12 -36.49 -47.76
#